data_AF-A0A5K1D0T9-F1
#
_entry.id   AF-A0A5K1D0T9-F1
#
_cell.length_a   1.000
_cell.length_b   1.000
_cell.length_c   1.000
_cell.angle_alpha   90.00
_cell.angle_beta   90.00
_cell.angle_gamma   90.00
#
_symmetry.space_group_name_H-M   'P 1'
#
loop_
_entity.id
_entity.type
_entity.pdbx_description
1 polymer ?
#
loop_
_entity_poly.entity_id
_entity_poly.type
_entity_poly.pdbx_seq_one_letter_code
_entity_poly.pdbx_strand_id
1 'polypeptide(L)' 'MHLPSALRMFEDITEASKGKQIVIFLDYDGTLSPIVDDPDRAFMSDA' A
#
# COMPACT_ATOMS: atom_id res chain seq x y z
N MET A 1 18.50 2.14 -9.59
CA MET A 1 17.30 2.44 -10.38
C MET A 1 16.15 2.65 -9.40
N HIS A 2 15.43 3.77 -9.51
CA HIS A 2 14.31 4.07 -8.61
C HIS A 2 13.02 3.66 -9.32
N LEU A 3 12.22 2.79 -8.69
CA LEU A 3 10.91 2.44 -9.22
C LEU A 3 9.97 3.67 -9.14
N PRO A 4 9.06 3.83 -10.11
CA PRO A 4 8.07 4.88 -10.04
C PRO A 4 7.14 4.67 -8.83
N SER A 5 6.78 5.75 -8.15
CA SER A 5 5.90 5.68 -6.98
C SER A 5 4.46 5.44 -7.44
N ALA A 6 3.85 4.34 -6.97
CA ALA A 6 2.45 4.03 -7.25
C ALA A 6 1.48 5.11 -6.77
N LEU A 7 1.78 5.78 -5.64
CA LEU A 7 0.97 6.89 -5.14
C LEU A 7 1.04 8.12 -6.05
N ARG A 8 2.23 8.43 -6.61
CA ARG A 8 2.36 9.53 -7.59
C ARG A 8 1.66 9.23 -8.91
N MET A 9 1.51 7.95 -9.26
CA MET A 9 0.83 7.49 -10.47
C MET A 9 -0.61 7.07 -10.22
N PHE A 10 -1.18 7.39 -9.04
CA PHE A 10 -2.48 6.87 -8.64
C PHE A 10 -3.58 7.22 -9.65
N GLU A 11 -3.57 8.46 -10.16
CA GLU A 11 -4.52 8.91 -11.20
C GLU A 11 -4.41 8.06 -12.46
N ASP A 12 -3.20 7.84 -12.99
CA ASP A 12 -2.97 7.01 -14.18
C ASP A 12 -3.44 5.56 -13.98
N ILE A 13 -3.20 5.00 -12.79
CA ILE A 13 -3.63 3.64 -12.43
C ILE A 13 -5.17 3.57 -12.39
N THR A 14 -5.83 4.56 -11.78
CA THR A 14 -7.30 4.60 -11.71
C THR A 14 -7.94 4.80 -13.08
N GLU A 15 -7.34 5.65 -13.92
CA GLU A 15 -7.79 5.91 -15.29
C GLU A 15 -7.72 4.62 -16.13
N ALA A 16 -6.58 3.92 -16.08
CA ALA A 16 -6.37 2.66 -16.78
C ALA A 16 -7.30 1.53 -16.29
N SER A 17 -7.88 1.69 -15.09
CA SER A 17 -8.75 0.71 -14.45
C SER A 17 -10.24 1.04 -14.58
N LYS A 18 -10.62 2.13 -15.25
CA LYS A 18 -12.02 2.50 -15.47
C LYS A 18 -12.85 1.36 -16.06
N GLY A 19 -14.04 1.15 -15.50
CA GLY A 19 -14.96 0.08 -15.90
C GLY A 19 -14.58 -1.32 -15.41
N LYS A 20 -13.50 -1.46 -14.62
CA LYS A 20 -13.11 -2.72 -13.98
C LYS A 20 -13.39 -2.66 -12.48
N GLN A 21 -13.68 -3.82 -11.89
CA GLN A 21 -13.62 -3.97 -10.44
C GLN A 21 -12.17 -4.22 -10.05
N ILE A 22 -11.62 -3.34 -9.22
CA ILE A 22 -10.25 -3.42 -8.74
C ILE A 22 -10.25 -4.11 -7.39
N VAL A 23 -9.32 -5.05 -7.19
CA VAL A 23 -9.02 -5.62 -5.88
C VAL A 23 -7.61 -5.19 -5.50
N ILE A 24 -7.45 -4.66 -4.29
CA ILE A 24 -6.16 -4.24 -3.75
C ILE A 24 -5.81 -5.16 -2.58
N PHE A 25 -4.61 -5.74 -2.64
CA PHE A 25 -4.02 -6.49 -1.56
C PHE A 25 -2.84 -5.70 -1.02
N LEU A 26 -2.78 -5.54 0.30
CA LEU A 26 -1.70 -4.84 0.99
C LEU A 26 -1.14 -5.77 2.06
N ASP A 27 0.18 -5.86 2.13
CA ASP A 27 0.84 -6.57 3.21
C ASP A 27 0.64 -5.82 4.54
N TYR A 28 0.72 -6.53 5.65
CA TYR A 28 0.51 -5.95 6.98
C TYR A 28 1.82 -5.41 7.57
N ASP A 29 2.77 -6.29 7.89
CA ASP A 29 4.04 -5.90 8.51
C ASP A 29 4.96 -5.13 7.56
N GLY A 30 5.40 -3.95 8.00
CA GLY A 30 6.28 -3.09 7.21
C GLY A 30 5.61 -2.37 6.03
N THR A 31 4.30 -2.56 5.84
CA THR A 31 3.49 -1.82 4.85
C THR A 31 2.39 -1.01 5.54
N LEU A 32 1.50 -1.66 6.30
CA LEU A 32 0.44 -0.98 7.07
C LEU A 32 0.85 -0.69 8.51
N SER A 33 1.76 -1.49 9.07
CA SER A 33 2.39 -1.26 10.38
C SER A 33 3.87 -0.88 10.20
N PRO A 34 4.46 -0.16 11.16
CA PRO A 34 5.91 0.06 11.18
C PRO A 34 6.67 -1.27 11.20
N ILE A 35 7.83 -1.32 10.53
CA ILE A 35 8.76 -2.44 10.70
C ILE A 35 9.25 -2.42 12.15
N VAL A 36 8.94 -3.47 12.91
CA VAL A 36 9.32 -3.65 14.30
C VAL A 36 10.10 -4.95 14.48
N ASP A 37 11.07 -4.96 15.39
CA ASP A 37 11.87 -6.17 15.69
C ASP A 37 11.04 -7.24 16.44
N ASP A 38 9.97 -6.81 17.11
CA ASP A 38 9.04 -7.66 17.83
C ASP A 38 7.69 -7.70 17.08
N PRO A 39 7.35 -8.79 16.39
CA PRO A 39 6.16 -8.88 15.54
C PRO A 39 4.85 -8.70 16.31
N ASP A 40 4.79 -9.03 17.60
CA ASP A 40 3.60 -8.81 18.43
C ASP A 40 3.32 -7.31 18.69
N ARG A 41 4.22 -6.43 18.27
CA ARG A 41 4.12 -4.97 18.44
C ARG A 41 3.83 -4.23 17.14
N ALA A 42 3.54 -4.94 16.06
CA ALA A 42 3.22 -4.39 14.75
C ALA A 42 1.76 -3.89 14.71
N PHE A 43 1.48 -2.83 15.46
CA PHE A 43 0.16 -2.19 15.47
C PHE A 43 0.07 -1.10 14.40
N MET A 44 -1.08 -1.02 13.74
CA MET A 44 -1.41 0.16 12.95
C MET A 44 -1.61 1.36 13.90
N SER A 45 -1.10 2.54 13.53
CA SER A 45 -1.42 3.77 14.27
C SER A 45 -2.92 4.08 14.12
N ASP A 46 -3.55 4.57 15.19
CA ASP A 46 -4.95 5.01 15.15
C ASP A 46 -5.18 6.03 14.02
N ALA A 47 -6.38 5.98 13.42
CA ALA A 47 -6.77 6.68 12.19
C ALA A 47 -6.95 8.19 12.36
#